data_AF-A0AAU7PAD1-F1
#
_entry.id   AF-A0AAU7PAD1-F1
#
_cell.length_a   1.000
_cell.length_b   1.000
_cell.length_c   1.000
_cell.angle_alpha   90.00
_cell.angle_beta   90.00
_cell.angle_gamma   90.00
#
_symmetry.space_group_name_H-M   'P 1'
#
loop_
_entity.id
_entity.type
_entity.pdbx_description
1 polymer ?
#
loop_
_entity_poly.entity_id
_entity_poly.type
_entity_poly.pdbx_seq_one_letter_code
_entity_poly.pdbx_strand_id
1 'polypeptide(L)'
;MNSLPSNDPSILDVATELRRYDEACAELLSLLRRQKRTRQEDHLCINGYAELKRQLKRDSAHGTISGVKRSMSDAERFFFEYAVRHAAQALKPAINYSRVIKTWTSAVSNAKSEIKYKLQDLEKKHPGA
;
A
#
# COMPACT_ATOMS: atom_id res chain seq x y z
N MET A 1 -3.09 24.25 31.27
CA MET A 1 -2.61 23.01 30.64
C MET A 1 -2.71 23.21 29.14
N ASN A 2 -1.57 23.46 28.47
CA ASN A 2 -1.54 23.63 27.02
C ASN A 2 -1.34 22.24 26.40
N SER A 3 -2.43 21.63 25.94
CA SER A 3 -2.36 20.43 25.11
C SER A 3 -1.73 20.83 23.78
N LEU A 4 -0.48 20.38 23.54
CA LEU A 4 0.11 20.47 22.21
C LEU A 4 -0.82 19.75 21.22
N PRO A 5 -1.03 20.28 20.01
CA PRO A 5 -1.74 19.53 18.98
C PRO A 5 -1.01 18.19 18.78
N SER A 6 -1.74 17.09 18.97
CA SER A 6 -1.17 15.77 18.72
C SER A 6 -0.84 15.70 17.23
N ASN A 7 0.43 15.44 16.91
CA ASN A 7 0.90 15.21 15.54
C ASN A 7 0.53 13.78 15.08
N ASP A 8 -0.51 13.19 15.68
CA ASP A 8 -0.96 11.86 15.29
C ASP A 8 -1.67 11.95 13.94
N PRO A 9 -1.43 11.00 13.02
CA PRO A 9 -2.09 11.03 11.73
C PRO A 9 -3.61 11.02 11.88
N SER A 10 -4.23 11.97 11.21
CA SER A 10 -5.67 12.10 11.11
C SER A 10 -6.26 11.01 10.21
N ILE A 11 -7.59 10.90 10.24
CA ILE A 11 -8.34 10.05 9.31
C ILE A 11 -8.02 10.43 7.84
N LEU A 12 -7.84 11.72 7.55
CA LEU A 12 -7.50 12.20 6.20
C LEU A 12 -6.09 11.76 5.78
N ASP A 13 -5.13 11.75 6.72
CA ASP A 13 -3.77 11.26 6.44
C ASP A 13 -3.78 9.76 6.13
N VAL A 14 -4.56 8.98 6.89
CA VAL A 14 -4.76 7.54 6.61
C VAL A 14 -5.43 7.32 5.25
N ALA A 15 -6.49 8.07 4.94
CA ALA A 15 -7.18 7.95 3.65
C ALA A 15 -6.24 8.30 2.48
N THR A 16 -5.46 9.37 2.62
CA THR A 16 -4.48 9.81 1.63
C THR A 16 -3.43 8.73 1.39
N GLU A 17 -2.88 8.13 2.44
CA GLU A 17 -1.87 7.09 2.30
C GLU A 17 -2.44 5.80 1.69
N LEU A 18 -3.66 5.41 2.06
CA LEU A 18 -4.33 4.27 1.44
C LEU A 18 -4.63 4.51 -0.05
N ARG A 19 -5.03 5.73 -0.43
CA ARG A 19 -5.21 6.11 -1.86
C ARG A 19 -3.88 6.04 -2.62
N ARG A 20 -2.78 6.54 -2.03
CA ARG A 20 -1.43 6.44 -2.60
C ARG A 20 -1.06 4.98 -2.89
N TYR A 21 -1.38 4.06 -1.98
CA TYR A 21 -1.15 2.63 -2.19
C TYR A 21 -2.09 2.00 -3.24
N ASP A 22 -3.38 2.39 -3.27
CA ASP A 22 -4.33 1.91 -4.30
C ASP A 22 -3.88 2.32 -5.71
N GLU A 23 -3.46 3.58 -5.86
CA GLU A 23 -2.94 4.14 -7.10
C GLU A 23 -1.65 3.45 -7.53
N ALA A 24 -0.68 3.30 -6.64
CA ALA A 24 0.57 2.57 -6.93
C ALA A 24 0.29 1.12 -7.39
N CYS A 25 -0.68 0.43 -6.77
CA CYS A 25 -1.11 -0.89 -7.22
C CYS A 25 -1.78 -0.82 -8.61
N ALA A 26 -2.61 0.19 -8.87
CA ALA A 26 -3.31 0.38 -10.14
C ALA A 26 -2.34 0.60 -11.31
N GLU A 27 -1.37 1.49 -11.14
CA GLU A 27 -0.34 1.78 -12.12
C GLU A 27 0.50 0.54 -12.43
N LEU A 28 0.96 -0.15 -11.39
CA LEU A 28 1.74 -1.37 -11.56
C LEU A 28 0.93 -2.48 -12.25
N LEU A 29 -0.36 -2.65 -11.91
CA LEU A 29 -1.24 -3.59 -12.59
C LEU A 29 -1.43 -3.25 -14.07
N SER A 30 -1.56 -1.96 -14.39
CA SER A 30 -1.67 -1.49 -15.77
C SER A 30 -0.47 -1.94 -16.60
N LEU A 31 0.74 -1.78 -16.06
CA LEU A 31 1.98 -2.23 -16.71
C LEU A 31 2.07 -3.77 -16.80
N LEU A 32 1.80 -4.47 -15.69
CA LEU A 32 1.87 -5.93 -15.62
C LEU A 32 0.88 -6.65 -16.54
N ARG A 33 -0.25 -6.02 -16.88
CA ARG A 33 -1.28 -6.57 -17.77
C ARG A 33 -1.04 -6.29 -19.25
N ARG A 34 -0.07 -5.47 -19.62
CA ARG A 34 0.28 -5.23 -21.04
C ARG A 34 0.68 -6.56 -21.71
N GLN A 35 0.09 -6.86 -22.87
CA GLN A 35 0.36 -8.09 -23.62
C GLN A 35 1.79 -8.14 -24.16
N LYS A 36 2.34 -6.99 -24.56
CA LYS A 36 3.73 -6.82 -25.01
C LYS A 36 4.35 -5.71 -24.19
N ARG A 37 5.45 -6.01 -23.49
CA ARG A 37 6.27 -5.04 -22.77
C ARG A 37 7.62 -4.92 -23.45
N THR A 38 8.09 -3.69 -23.56
CA THR A 38 9.48 -3.37 -23.83
C THR A 38 10.35 -3.69 -22.62
N ARG A 39 11.67 -3.78 -22.83
CA ARG A 39 12.64 -3.98 -21.75
C ARG A 39 12.57 -2.87 -20.68
N GLN A 40 12.28 -1.63 -21.10
CA GLN A 40 12.11 -0.51 -20.17
C GLN A 40 10.88 -0.71 -19.27
N GLU A 41 9.76 -1.16 -19.83
CA GLU A 41 8.56 -1.45 -19.05
C GLU A 41 8.75 -2.62 -18.08
N ASP A 42 9.52 -3.64 -18.48
CA ASP A 42 9.88 -4.73 -17.57
C ASP A 42 10.73 -4.21 -16.39
N HIS A 43 11.71 -3.33 -16.63
CA HIS A 43 12.44 -2.66 -15.55
C HIS A 43 11.52 -1.83 -14.65
N LEU A 44 10.56 -1.09 -15.21
CA LEU A 44 9.57 -0.34 -14.43
C LEU A 44 8.70 -1.27 -13.58
N CYS A 45 8.29 -2.43 -14.11
CA CYS A 45 7.52 -3.41 -13.35
C CYS A 45 8.33 -3.99 -12.18
N ILE A 46 9.60 -4.33 -12.42
CA ILE A 46 10.51 -4.86 -11.39
C ILE A 46 10.73 -3.83 -10.28
N ASN A 47 11.06 -2.59 -10.65
CA ASN A 47 11.31 -1.52 -9.70
C ASN A 47 10.03 -1.15 -8.94
N GLY A 48 8.90 -1.02 -9.64
CA GLY A 48 7.60 -0.74 -9.02
C GLY A 48 7.15 -1.83 -8.05
N TYR A 49 7.31 -3.11 -8.42
CA TYR A 49 7.00 -4.23 -7.53
C TYR A 49 7.91 -4.25 -6.30
N ALA A 50 9.22 -4.06 -6.49
CA ALA A 50 10.19 -4.01 -5.41
C ALA A 50 9.89 -2.86 -4.45
N GLU A 51 9.59 -1.68 -4.97
CA GLU A 51 9.31 -0.50 -4.19
C GLU A 51 8.00 -0.62 -3.41
N LEU A 52 6.92 -1.01 -4.06
CA LEU A 52 5.63 -1.24 -3.41
C LEU A 52 5.76 -2.25 -2.25
N LYS A 53 6.46 -3.37 -2.51
CA LYS A 53 6.71 -4.40 -1.50
C LYS A 53 7.57 -3.87 -0.34
N ARG A 54 8.58 -3.04 -0.63
CA ARG A 54 9.45 -2.42 0.39
C ARG A 54 8.66 -1.47 1.29
N GLN A 55 7.87 -0.58 0.69
CA GLN A 55 7.04 0.39 1.41
C GLN A 55 6.01 -0.31 2.29
N LEU A 56 5.22 -1.24 1.73
CA LEU A 56 4.21 -1.98 2.50
C LEU A 56 4.84 -2.80 3.63
N LYS A 57 6.01 -3.41 3.41
CA LYS A 57 6.72 -4.12 4.48
C LYS A 57 7.15 -3.17 5.60
N ARG A 58 7.76 -2.04 5.26
CA ARG A 58 8.19 -1.03 6.24
C ARG A 58 7.00 -0.55 7.08
N ASP A 59 5.91 -0.20 6.42
CA ASP A 59 4.74 0.37 7.09
C ASP A 59 4.00 -0.71 7.91
N SER A 60 3.90 -1.94 7.39
CA SER A 60 3.32 -3.07 8.13
C SER A 60 4.12 -3.52 9.35
N ALA A 61 5.43 -3.25 9.40
CA ALA A 61 6.26 -3.61 10.53
C ALA A 61 5.88 -2.85 11.81
N HIS A 62 5.30 -1.66 11.66
CA HIS A 62 4.90 -0.79 12.77
C HIS A 62 3.41 -0.42 12.75
N GLY A 63 2.68 -0.69 11.66
CA GLY A 63 1.29 -0.33 11.52
C GLY A 63 1.05 1.19 11.38
N THR A 64 2.10 1.95 11.06
CA THR A 64 2.05 3.42 10.99
C THR A 64 2.32 3.91 9.56
N ILE A 65 1.68 5.01 9.16
CA ILE A 65 1.82 5.63 7.82
C ILE A 65 3.28 6.00 7.51
N SER A 66 4.03 6.40 8.54
CA SER A 66 5.45 6.74 8.41
C SER A 66 6.38 5.52 8.36
N GLY A 67 5.88 4.32 8.69
CA GLY A 67 6.71 3.15 8.90
C GLY A 67 7.76 3.34 10.00
N VAL A 68 7.41 4.13 11.03
CA VAL A 68 8.25 4.45 12.18
C VAL A 68 7.59 3.88 13.43
N LYS A 69 8.41 3.30 14.32
CA LYS A 69 7.94 2.78 15.59
C LYS A 69 7.47 3.92 16.50
N ARG A 70 6.16 4.05 16.65
CA ARG A 70 5.49 4.94 17.61
C ARG A 70 4.13 4.36 18.00
N SER A 71 3.44 5.02 18.93
CA SER A 71 2.03 4.74 19.18
C SER A 71 1.22 4.98 17.91
N MET A 72 0.42 3.99 17.52
CA MET A 72 -0.55 4.13 16.43
C MET A 72 -1.71 5.01 16.87
N SER A 73 -2.17 5.89 15.98
CA SER A 73 -3.46 6.55 16.17
C SER A 73 -4.60 5.54 16.06
N ASP A 74 -5.79 5.88 16.55
CA ASP A 74 -6.96 4.99 16.39
C ASP A 74 -7.30 4.77 14.92
N ALA A 75 -7.18 5.82 14.09
CA ALA A 75 -7.38 5.73 12.65
C ALA A 75 -6.41 4.72 12.01
N GLU A 76 -5.13 4.76 12.38
CA GLU A 76 -4.15 3.80 11.90
C GLU A 76 -4.48 2.38 12.34
N ARG A 77 -4.83 2.19 13.62
CA ARG A 77 -5.17 0.87 14.18
C ARG A 77 -6.39 0.24 13.50
N PHE A 78 -7.44 1.03 13.23
CA PHE A 78 -8.69 0.50 12.67
C PHE A 78 -8.64 0.28 11.15
N PHE A 79 -7.94 1.14 10.42
CA PHE A 79 -7.98 1.16 8.96
C PHE A 79 -6.63 0.82 8.33
N PHE A 80 -5.56 1.48 8.75
CA PHE A 80 -4.26 1.39 8.09
C PHE A 80 -3.54 0.07 8.34
N GLU A 81 -3.36 -0.31 9.61
CA GLU A 81 -2.58 -1.49 10.04
C GLU A 81 -3.08 -2.76 9.35
N TYR A 82 -4.39 -2.95 9.31
CA TYR A 82 -5.01 -4.07 8.61
C TYR A 82 -4.66 -4.05 7.12
N ALA A 83 -4.91 -2.92 6.45
CA ALA A 83 -4.70 -2.79 5.01
C ALA A 83 -3.26 -3.12 4.62
N VAL A 84 -2.28 -2.48 5.26
CA VAL A 84 -0.87 -2.64 4.89
C VAL A 84 -0.32 -4.01 5.24
N ARG A 85 -0.74 -4.61 6.35
CA ARG A 85 -0.32 -5.96 6.73
C ARG A 85 -0.83 -7.01 5.75
N HIS A 86 -2.11 -6.95 5.39
CA HIS A 86 -2.70 -7.89 4.44
C HIS A 86 -2.18 -7.68 3.02
N ALA A 87 -1.98 -6.43 2.59
CA ALA A 87 -1.35 -6.12 1.31
C ALA A 87 0.11 -6.60 1.25
N ALA A 88 0.91 -6.39 2.29
CA ALA A 88 2.28 -6.90 2.40
C ALA A 88 2.32 -8.44 2.34
N GLN A 89 1.35 -9.10 3.00
CA GLN A 89 1.18 -10.55 2.92
C GLN A 89 0.75 -11.03 1.54
N ALA A 90 -0.01 -10.26 0.76
CA ALA A 90 -0.37 -10.63 -0.60
C ALA A 90 0.84 -10.59 -1.54
N LEU A 91 1.78 -9.66 -1.32
CA LEU A 91 3.03 -9.53 -2.08
C LEU A 91 4.11 -10.56 -1.68
N LYS A 92 3.74 -11.83 -1.47
CA LYS A 92 4.70 -12.92 -1.16
C LYS A 92 5.74 -13.17 -2.25
N PRO A 93 5.42 -13.18 -3.56
CA PRO A 93 6.38 -13.55 -4.60
C PRO A 93 7.73 -12.85 -4.47
N ALA A 94 8.81 -13.60 -4.66
CA ALA A 94 10.16 -13.04 -4.59
C ALA A 94 10.37 -11.97 -5.67
N ILE A 95 11.22 -10.99 -5.35
CA ILE A 95 11.66 -10.01 -6.35
C ILE A 95 12.71 -10.71 -7.21
N ASN A 96 12.48 -10.75 -8.52
CA ASN A 96 13.47 -11.19 -9.48
C ASN A 96 13.88 -9.98 -10.31
N TYR A 97 15.12 -9.52 -10.11
CA TYR A 97 15.64 -8.32 -10.77
C TYR A 97 15.99 -8.53 -12.24
N SER A 98 15.91 -9.77 -12.76
CA SER A 98 16.19 -10.09 -14.15
C SER A 98 14.95 -10.27 -15.01
N ARG A 99 13.76 -10.46 -14.42
CA ARG A 99 12.50 -10.66 -15.17
C ARG A 99 11.25 -10.40 -14.34
N VAL A 100 10.17 -10.00 -15.03
CA VAL A 100 8.82 -9.94 -14.47
C VAL A 100 8.25 -11.34 -14.29
N ILE A 101 7.71 -11.63 -13.11
CA ILE A 101 7.11 -12.93 -12.79
C ILE A 101 5.59 -12.89 -13.05
N LYS A 102 5.05 -13.93 -13.71
CA LYS A 102 3.62 -14.03 -14.03
C LYS A 102 2.68 -13.90 -12.82
N THR A 103 3.13 -14.37 -11.65
CA THR A 103 2.34 -14.33 -10.41
C THR A 103 2.24 -12.93 -9.79
N TRP A 104 3.06 -11.96 -10.23
CA TRP A 104 3.00 -10.59 -9.71
C TRP A 104 1.66 -9.92 -10.00
N THR A 105 1.05 -10.16 -11.17
CA THR A 105 -0.26 -9.58 -11.50
C THR A 105 -1.33 -9.97 -10.49
N SER A 106 -1.40 -11.25 -10.10
CA SER A 106 -2.35 -11.71 -9.08
C SER A 106 -1.99 -11.17 -7.69
N ALA A 107 -0.70 -11.15 -7.33
CA ALA A 107 -0.25 -10.64 -6.04
C ALA A 107 -0.57 -9.15 -5.85
N VAL A 108 -0.29 -8.32 -6.85
CA VAL A 108 -0.60 -6.88 -6.81
C VAL A 108 -2.12 -6.66 -6.85
N SER A 109 -2.87 -7.47 -7.59
CA SER A 109 -4.34 -7.39 -7.60
C SER A 109 -4.92 -7.69 -6.22
N ASN A 110 -4.40 -8.69 -5.51
CA ASN A 110 -4.84 -9.03 -4.16
C ASN A 110 -4.45 -7.92 -3.17
N ALA A 111 -3.22 -7.40 -3.24
CA ALA A 111 -2.80 -6.29 -2.41
C ALA A 111 -3.71 -5.06 -2.58
N LYS A 112 -4.04 -4.72 -3.83
CA LYS A 112 -4.99 -3.66 -4.15
C LYS A 112 -6.35 -3.87 -3.50
N SER A 113 -6.89 -5.09 -3.56
CA SER A 113 -8.20 -5.41 -2.95
C SER A 113 -8.21 -5.19 -1.45
N GLU A 114 -7.15 -5.56 -0.73
CA GLU A 114 -7.02 -5.35 0.72
C GLU A 114 -6.99 -3.86 1.08
N ILE A 115 -6.21 -3.07 0.32
CA ILE A 115 -6.13 -1.61 0.48
C ILE A 115 -7.50 -0.99 0.23
N LYS A 116 -8.12 -1.31 -0.91
CA LYS A 116 -9.40 -0.75 -1.32
C LYS A 116 -10.52 -1.10 -0.35
N TYR A 117 -10.53 -2.33 0.18
CA TYR A 117 -11.51 -2.75 1.18
C TYR A 117 -11.49 -1.83 2.41
N LYS A 118 -10.30 -1.53 2.95
CA LYS A 118 -10.17 -0.65 4.12
C LYS A 118 -10.34 0.83 3.80
N LEU A 119 -9.91 1.28 2.62
CA LEU A 119 -10.19 2.64 2.16
C LEU A 119 -11.70 2.90 2.06
N GLN A 120 -12.45 1.97 1.46
CA GLN A 120 -13.91 2.08 1.35
C GLN A 120 -14.61 2.02 2.72
N ASP A 121 -14.14 1.18 3.64
CA ASP A 121 -14.65 1.16 5.02
C ASP A 121 -14.40 2.49 5.75
N LEU A 122 -13.21 3.09 5.56
CA LEU A 122 -12.86 4.40 6.09
C LEU A 122 -13.76 5.49 5.52
N GLU A 123 -13.86 5.62 4.20
CA GLU A 123 -14.65 6.65 3.52
C GLU A 123 -16.15 6.54 3.84
N LYS A 124 -16.64 5.32 4.06
CA LYS A 124 -18.03 5.08 4.48
C LYS A 124 -18.28 5.54 5.93
N LYS A 125 -17.34 5.29 6.84
CA LYS A 125 -17.45 5.68 8.26
C LYS A 125 -17.14 7.16 8.48
N HIS A 126 -16.35 7.75 7.60
CA HIS A 126 -15.91 9.14 7.67
C HIS A 126 -16.10 9.84 6.31
N PRO A 127 -17.35 10.19 5.95
CA PRO A 127 -17.62 10.92 4.72
C PRO A 127 -16.86 12.25 4.69
N GLY A 128 -16.08 12.49 3.63
CA GLY A 128 -15.27 13.71 3.48
C GLY A 128 -13.80 13.58 3.93
N ALA A 129 -13.38 12.40 4.37
CA ALA A 129 -11.97 12.00 4.44
C ALA A 129 -11.38 11.71 3.05
#